data_AF-A0A6P0NU55-F1
#
_entry.id   AF-A0A6P0NU55-F1
#
_cell.length_a   1.000
_cell.length_b   1.000
_cell.length_c   1.000
_cell.angle_alpha   90.00
_cell.angle_beta   90.00
_cell.angle_gamma   90.00
#
_symmetry.space_group_name_H-M   'P 1'
#
loop_
_entity.id
_entity.type
_entity.pdbx_description
1 polymer ?
#
loop_
_entity_poly.entity_id
_entity_poly.type
_entity_poly.pdbx_seq_one_letter_code
_entity_poly.pdbx_strand_id
1 'polypeptide(L)'
;MTLPPFVPNALALGTLPPFVPNPLPKTEAPQPNIIVILADDLGYADLGYQGSKIKTPNIDKLANEGVKLESYYGLPFLETYDNL
;
A
#
# COMPACT_ATOMS: atom_id res chain seq x y z
N MET A 1 5.17 -56.78 -42.50
CA MET A 1 4.16 -55.70 -42.63
C MET A 1 2.86 -56.17 -41.98
N THR A 2 2.64 -55.85 -40.70
CA THR A 2 1.32 -56.02 -40.07
C THR A 2 1.11 -54.82 -39.16
N LEU A 3 0.22 -53.90 -39.54
CA LEU A 3 -0.16 -52.74 -38.74
C LEU A 3 -0.87 -53.21 -37.45
N PRO A 4 -0.64 -52.60 -36.28
CA PRO A 4 -1.49 -52.85 -35.13
C PRO A 4 -2.89 -52.28 -35.38
N PRO A 5 -3.95 -52.91 -34.83
CA PRO A 5 -5.33 -52.54 -35.07
C PRO A 5 -5.63 -51.14 -34.51
N PHE A 6 -6.34 -50.36 -35.31
CA PHE A 6 -6.88 -49.06 -34.97
C PHE A 6 -7.90 -49.23 -33.84
N VAL A 7 -7.52 -48.86 -32.61
CA VAL A 7 -8.48 -48.77 -31.50
C VAL A 7 -9.23 -47.45 -31.71
N PRO A 8 -10.54 -47.47 -32.01
CA PRO A 8 -11.29 -46.24 -32.16
C PRO A 8 -11.34 -45.55 -30.79
N ASN A 9 -10.98 -44.27 -30.75
CA ASN A 9 -11.10 -43.40 -29.60
C ASN A 9 -12.50 -43.50 -28.99
N ALA A 10 -12.67 -44.33 -27.98
CA ALA A 10 -13.69 -44.11 -26.99
C ALA A 10 -13.24 -42.88 -26.21
N LEU A 11 -13.95 -41.77 -26.41
CA LEU A 11 -13.97 -40.64 -25.50
C LEU A 11 -14.39 -41.18 -24.12
N ALA A 12 -13.43 -41.75 -23.40
CA ALA A 12 -13.56 -41.91 -21.96
C ALA A 12 -13.58 -40.47 -21.45
N LEU A 13 -14.79 -40.00 -21.15
CA LEU A 13 -15.05 -38.84 -20.31
C LEU A 13 -14.52 -39.17 -18.91
N GLY A 14 -13.21 -39.36 -18.81
CA GLY A 14 -12.49 -39.61 -17.59
C GLY A 14 -12.65 -38.35 -16.78
N THR A 15 -13.35 -38.48 -15.66
CA THR A 15 -13.47 -37.46 -14.64
C THR A 15 -12.06 -37.01 -14.26
N LEU A 16 -11.61 -35.87 -14.81
CA LEU A 16 -10.40 -35.24 -14.33
C LEU A 16 -10.58 -35.05 -12.82
N PRO A 17 -9.59 -35.39 -11.98
CA PRO A 17 -9.68 -35.04 -10.57
C PRO A 17 -9.91 -33.53 -10.51
N PRO A 18 -10.82 -33.05 -9.64
CA PRO A 18 -11.04 -31.62 -9.52
C PRO A 18 -9.68 -30.97 -9.26
N PHE A 19 -9.31 -30.01 -10.09
CA PHE A 19 -8.18 -29.14 -9.79
C PHE A 19 -8.55 -28.42 -8.49
N VAL A 20 -8.00 -28.90 -7.38
CA VAL A 20 -8.08 -28.22 -6.10
C VAL A 20 -6.91 -27.24 -6.12
N PRO A 21 -7.14 -25.93 -6.29
CA PRO A 21 -6.08 -24.96 -6.11
C PRO A 21 -5.58 -25.12 -4.68
N ASN A 22 -4.35 -25.64 -4.55
CA ASN A 22 -3.70 -25.66 -3.26
C ASN A 22 -3.52 -24.19 -2.86
N PRO A 23 -4.10 -23.71 -1.74
CA PRO A 23 -3.96 -22.32 -1.38
C PRO A 23 -2.47 -22.03 -1.24
N LEU A 24 -1.98 -21.09 -2.05
CA LEU A 24 -0.62 -20.60 -1.92
C LEU A 24 -0.43 -20.16 -0.47
N PRO A 25 0.68 -20.51 0.18
CA PRO A 25 0.93 -20.09 1.55
C PRO A 25 0.79 -18.57 1.61
N LYS A 26 -0.27 -18.11 2.27
CA LYS A 26 -0.52 -16.70 2.53
C LYS A 26 0.55 -16.27 3.53
N THR A 27 1.68 -15.84 3.02
CA THR A 27 2.65 -15.09 3.82
C THR A 27 1.93 -13.79 4.15
N GLU A 28 1.27 -13.76 5.30
CA GLU A 28 0.69 -12.53 5.81
C GLU A 28 1.86 -11.61 6.13
N ALA A 29 2.23 -10.79 5.14
CA ALA A 29 3.16 -9.70 5.36
C ALA A 29 2.62 -8.90 6.56
N PRO A 30 3.47 -8.57 7.54
CA PRO A 30 3.03 -7.83 8.71
C PRO A 30 2.34 -6.55 8.25
N GLN A 31 1.10 -6.36 8.67
CA GLN A 31 0.32 -5.18 8.30
C GLN A 31 0.91 -3.98 9.05
N PRO A 32 1.38 -2.94 8.34
CA PRO A 32 1.94 -1.78 9.01
C PRO A 32 0.84 -0.97 9.69
N ASN A 33 1.14 -0.43 10.87
CA ASN A 33 0.29 0.58 11.50
C ASN A 33 0.55 1.92 10.82
N ILE A 34 -0.51 2.56 10.30
CA ILE A 34 -0.43 3.87 9.66
C ILE A 34 -0.97 4.91 10.63
N ILE A 35 -0.13 5.87 11.02
CA ILE A 35 -0.50 6.98 11.89
C ILE A 35 -0.42 8.26 11.07
N VAL A 36 -1.52 9.01 11.01
CA VAL A 36 -1.58 10.33 10.38
C VAL A 36 -1.72 11.37 11.49
N ILE A 37 -0.78 12.31 11.54
CA ILE A 37 -0.81 13.45 12.47
C ILE A 37 -1.06 14.69 11.64
N LEU A 38 -2.20 15.35 11.88
CA LEU A 38 -2.55 16.62 11.26
C LEU A 38 -2.46 17.72 12.33
N ALA A 39 -1.62 18.72 12.07
CA ALA A 39 -1.52 19.89 12.93
C ALA A 39 -2.37 21.03 12.36
N ASP A 40 -3.05 21.75 13.23
CA ASP A 40 -3.85 22.92 12.90
C ASP A 40 -2.96 24.18 12.87
N ASP A 41 -3.18 25.06 11.89
CA ASP A 41 -2.46 26.34 11.70
C ASP A 41 -0.91 26.30 11.78
N LEU A 42 -0.29 25.13 11.54
CA LEU A 42 1.16 24.98 11.60
C LEU A 42 1.83 25.61 10.38
N GLY A 43 2.60 26.68 10.58
CA GLY A 43 3.35 27.34 9.53
C GLY A 43 4.58 26.55 9.08
N TYR A 44 4.93 26.67 7.80
CA TYR A 44 6.12 26.01 7.23
C TYR A 44 7.42 26.42 7.95
N ALA A 45 7.52 27.68 8.37
CA ALA A 45 8.71 28.23 9.04
C ALA A 45 8.76 27.96 10.56
N ASP A 46 7.74 27.31 11.14
CA ASP A 46 7.66 27.09 12.58
C ASP A 46 8.45 25.86 13.04
N LEU A 47 8.86 24.99 12.11
CA LEU A 47 9.56 23.75 12.40
C LEU A 47 11.07 23.94 12.54
N GLY A 48 11.66 23.32 13.57
CA GLY A 48 13.09 23.39 13.87
C GLY A 48 13.97 22.95 12.69
N TYR A 49 13.61 21.87 12.00
CA TYR A 49 14.33 21.41 10.81
C TYR A 49 14.26 22.37 9.61
N GLN A 50 13.34 23.33 9.61
CA GLN A 50 13.22 24.41 8.61
C GLN A 50 13.95 25.70 9.04
N GLY A 51 14.66 25.68 10.17
CA GLY A 51 15.42 26.83 10.67
C GLY A 51 14.64 27.71 11.67
N SER A 52 13.51 27.24 12.20
CA SER A 52 12.77 27.92 13.26
C SER A 52 13.60 28.07 14.54
N LYS A 53 13.28 29.11 15.34
CA LYS A 53 13.78 29.22 16.73
C LYS A 53 13.00 28.34 17.70
N ILE A 54 11.81 27.87 17.29
CA ILE A 54 10.97 26.96 18.07
C ILE A 54 11.63 25.58 18.04
N LYS A 55 11.79 24.98 19.22
CA LYS A 55 12.42 23.66 19.34
C LYS A 55 11.36 22.58 19.15
N THR A 56 11.48 21.79 18.07
CA THR A 56 10.57 20.69 17.74
C THR A 56 11.30 19.34 17.66
N PRO A 57 11.99 18.89 18.74
CA PRO A 57 12.97 17.80 18.67
C PRO A 57 12.38 16.47 18.15
N ASN A 58 11.11 16.17 18.46
CA ASN A 58 10.46 14.94 17.98
C ASN A 58 10.16 15.01 16.47
N ILE A 59 9.70 16.16 15.98
CA ILE A 59 9.43 16.36 14.54
C ILE A 59 10.75 16.41 13.78
N ASP A 60 11.77 17.07 14.32
CA ASP A 60 13.08 17.16 13.71
C ASP A 60 13.73 15.77 13.58
N LYS A 61 13.55 14.90 14.59
CA LYS A 61 13.97 13.51 14.52
C LYS A 61 13.25 12.75 13.41
N LEU A 62 11.92 12.83 13.34
CA LEU A 62 11.14 12.19 12.28
C LEU A 62 11.53 12.67 10.89
N ALA A 63 11.80 13.96 10.74
CA ALA A 63 12.24 14.56 9.47
C ALA A 63 13.64 14.06 9.05
N ASN A 64 14.54 13.78 10.00
CA ASN A 64 15.89 13.28 9.72
C ASN A 64 15.94 11.77 9.50
N GLU A 65 15.06 10.99 10.13
CA GLU A 65 14.97 9.54 9.97
C GLU A 65 14.07 9.12 8.79
N GLY A 66 13.21 10.03 8.33
CA GLY A 66 12.23 9.79 7.27
C GLY A 66 12.44 10.63 6.02
N VAL A 67 11.32 10.94 5.34
CA VAL A 67 11.29 11.74 4.11
C VAL A 67 10.64 13.08 4.38
N LYS A 68 11.28 14.16 3.89
CA LYS A 68 10.76 15.54 3.97
C LYS A 68 10.02 15.87 2.69
N LEU A 69 8.81 16.43 2.82
CA LEU A 69 8.04 16.93 1.68
C LEU A 69 8.27 18.44 1.53
N GLU A 70 9.23 18.82 0.69
CA GLU A 70 9.61 20.24 0.52
C GLU A 70 8.63 21.03 -0.36
N SER A 71 7.80 20.35 -1.15
CA SER A 71 6.78 20.96 -2.03
C SER A 71 5.40 20.34 -1.80
N TYR A 72 4.97 20.34 -0.54
CA TYR A 72 3.62 19.95 -0.14
C TYR A 72 2.74 21.20 0.00
N TYR A 73 1.52 21.14 -0.54
CA TYR A 73 0.58 22.26 -0.54
C TYR A 73 -0.69 21.89 0.22
N GLY A 74 -1.07 22.74 1.17
CA GLY A 74 -2.36 22.69 1.84
C GLY A 74 -3.33 23.73 1.26
N LEU A 75 -4.62 23.51 1.47
CA LEU A 75 -5.62 24.56 1.24
C LEU A 75 -5.49 25.63 2.34
N PRO A 76 -5.74 26.91 2.02
CA PRO A 76 -5.58 27.99 2.98
C PRO A 76 -6.67 28.07 4.05
N PHE A 77 -7.77 27.32 3.91
CA PHE A 77 -8.93 27.37 4.79
C PHE A 77 -9.28 25.97 5.32
N LEU A 78 -9.66 25.91 6.59
CA LEU A 78 -9.97 24.66 7.32
C LEU A 78 -11.26 24.00 6.85
N GLU A 79 -12.27 24.79 6.49
CA GLU A 79 -13.52 24.31 5.91
C GLU A 79 -13.61 24.76 4.46
N THR A 80 -13.71 23.79 3.55
CA THR A 80 -13.96 24.06 2.12
C THR A 80 -15.33 23.53 1.67
N TYR A 81 -16.22 23.28 2.61
CA TYR A 81 -17.57 22.80 2.36
C TYR A 81 -18.59 23.67 3.09
N ASP A 82 -18.91 24.82 2.50
CA ASP A 82 -20.28 25.33 2.64
C ASP A 82 -21.17 24.37 1.86
N ASN A 83 -21.95 23.55 2.56
CA ASN A 83 -23.06 22.83 1.96
C ASN A 83 -24.13 23.87 1.59
N LEU A 84 -23.96 24.62 0.49
CA LEU A 84 -24.95 25.36 -0.33
C LEU A 84 -24.25 26.35 -1.30
#